data_AF-Q6GX98-F1
#
_entry.id   AF-Q6GX98-F1
#
_cell.length_a   1.000
_cell.length_b   1.000
_cell.length_c   1.000
_cell.angle_alpha   90.00
_cell.angle_beta   90.00
_cell.angle_gamma   90.00
#
_symmetry.space_group_name_H-M   'P 1'
#
loop_
_entity.id
_entity.type
_entity.pdbx_description
1 polymer ?
#
loop_
_entity_poly.entity_id
_entity_poly.type
_entity_poly.pdbx_seq_one_letter_code
_entity_poly.pdbx_strand_id
1 'polypeptide(L)' 'FFWRLHPQQVEAELFLTKSFWPELPNHVDAAYEHPSRDLMFIFRGRKFWALNGYDILEGYPRKISDLGFPKEVKRLSAA' A
#
# COMPACT_ATOMS: atom_id res chain seq x y z
N PHE A 1 -5.93 9.69 3.73
CA PHE A 1 -7.32 9.25 3.57
C PHE A 1 -7.39 8.32 2.37
N PHE A 2 -8.38 7.45 2.31
CA PHE A 2 -8.73 6.67 1.13
C PHE A 2 -10.24 6.53 1.03
N TRP A 3 -10.76 6.38 -0.18
CA TRP A 3 -12.14 6.02 -0.42
C TRP A 3 -12.25 4.51 -0.61
N ARG A 4 -13.27 3.90 -0.02
CA ARG A 4 -13.65 2.51 -0.25
C ARG A 4 -15.00 2.49 -0.94
N LEU A 5 -15.08 1.81 -2.07
CA LEU A 5 -16.31 1.62 -2.84
C LEU A 5 -16.61 0.13 -2.92
N HIS A 6 -17.75 -0.28 -2.38
CA HIS A 6 -18.24 -1.64 -2.55
C HIS A 6 -19.10 -1.73 -3.83
N PRO A 7 -19.02 -2.80 -4.65
CA PRO A 7 -19.78 -2.91 -5.90
C PRO A 7 -21.30 -2.81 -5.76
N GLN A 8 -21.84 -3.06 -4.56
CA GLN A 8 -23.27 -2.98 -4.25
C GLN A 8 -23.68 -1.64 -3.60
N GLN A 9 -22.73 -0.76 -3.31
CA GLN A 9 -23.00 0.57 -2.75
C GLN A 9 -22.85 1.64 -3.82
N VAL A 10 -23.68 2.68 -3.75
CA VAL A 10 -23.61 3.83 -4.66
C VAL A 10 -22.58 4.85 -4.18
N GLU A 11 -22.46 5.02 -2.87
CA GLU A 11 -21.58 6.02 -2.26
C GLU A 11 -20.27 5.39 -1.78
N ALA A 12 -19.17 6.11 -1.99
CA ALA A 12 -17.87 5.72 -1.47
C ALA A 12 -17.72 6.20 -0.01
N GLU A 13 -17.23 5.31 0.85
CA GLU A 13 -16.92 5.62 2.23
C GLU A 13 -15.51 6.21 2.34
N LEU A 14 -15.37 7.36 3.01
CA LEU A 14 -14.07 8.02 3.23
C LEU A 14 -13.49 7.62 4.58
N PHE A 15 -12.27 7.07 4.56
CA PHE A 15 -11.55 6.68 5.77
C PHE A 15 -10.21 7.37 5.90
N LEU A 16 -9.78 7.60 7.15
CA LEU A 16 -8.39 7.92 7.42
C LEU A 16 -7.56 6.64 7.28
N THR A 17 -6.49 6.71 6.47
CA THR A 17 -5.59 5.57 6.22
C THR A 17 -5.05 4.96 7.53
N LYS A 18 -4.73 5.82 8.49
CA LYS A 18 -4.24 5.42 9.82
C LYS A 18 -5.28 4.75 10.71
N SER A 19 -6.58 4.83 10.40
CA SER A 19 -7.60 4.08 11.12
C SER A 19 -7.54 2.58 10.81
N PHE A 20 -6.97 2.21 9.65
CA PHE A 20 -6.80 0.83 9.21
C PHE A 20 -5.36 0.36 9.47
N TRP A 21 -4.38 1.19 9.09
CA TRP A 21 -2.96 0.87 9.23
C TRP A 21 -2.21 2.04 9.89
N PRO A 22 -2.15 2.09 11.24
CA PRO A 22 -1.50 3.20 11.97
C PRO A 22 -0.01 3.39 11.64
N GLU A 23 0.65 2.29 11.28
CA GLU A 23 2.08 2.22 10.96
C GLU A 23 2.41 2.64 9.51
N LEU A 24 1.42 2.77 8.63
CA LEU A 24 1.64 3.27 7.28
C LEU A 24 1.97 4.78 7.27
N PRO A 25 2.71 5.25 6.25
CA PRO A 25 2.91 6.67 6.02
C PRO A 25 1.59 7.37 5.67
N ASN A 26 1.50 8.67 5.95
CA ASN A 26 0.30 9.48 5.67
C ASN A 26 -0.03 9.59 4.17
N HIS A 27 0.97 9.39 3.31
CA HIS A 27 0.84 9.50 1.86
C HIS A 27 1.30 8.19 1.21
N VAL A 28 0.56 7.79 0.18
CA VAL A 28 0.84 6.64 -0.66
C VAL A 28 1.22 7.16 -2.06
N ASP A 29 2.30 6.63 -2.64
CA ASP A 29 2.69 6.98 -4.01
C ASP A 29 2.09 6.01 -5.03
N ALA A 30 1.99 4.71 -4.69
CA ALA A 30 1.36 3.67 -5.51
C ALA A 30 0.84 2.54 -4.62
N ALA A 31 -0.12 1.76 -5.12
CA ALA A 31 -0.68 0.60 -4.45
C ALA A 31 -1.16 -0.43 -5.48
N TYR A 32 -0.98 -1.72 -5.21
CA TYR A 32 -1.58 -2.79 -6.00
C TYR A 32 -1.99 -3.98 -5.14
N GLU A 33 -2.89 -4.81 -5.63
CA GLU A 33 -3.35 -6.04 -4.99
C GLU A 33 -2.72 -7.26 -5.66
N HIS A 34 -2.42 -8.29 -4.86
CA HIS A 34 -2.04 -9.62 -5.31
C HIS A 34 -3.14 -10.62 -4.89
N PRO A 35 -4.19 -10.81 -5.70
CA PRO A 35 -5.42 -11.48 -5.27
C PRO A 35 -5.21 -12.94 -4.86
N SER A 36 -4.28 -13.65 -5.50
CA SER A 36 -4.03 -15.07 -5.22
C SER A 36 -3.42 -15.35 -3.85
N ARG A 37 -2.88 -14.32 -3.17
CA ARG A 37 -2.34 -14.43 -1.81
C ARG A 37 -3.05 -13.53 -0.81
N ASP A 38 -4.11 -12.83 -1.25
CA ASP A 38 -4.83 -11.85 -0.43
C ASP A 38 -3.87 -10.81 0.19
N LEU A 39 -2.97 -10.26 -0.64
CA LEU A 39 -2.00 -9.26 -0.22
C LEU A 39 -2.21 -7.94 -0.93
N MET A 40 -2.08 -6.85 -0.20
CA MET A 40 -1.98 -5.50 -0.76
C MET A 40 -0.58 -4.95 -0.56
N PHE A 41 0.01 -4.39 -1.61
CA PHE A 41 1.31 -3.73 -1.55
C PHE A 41 1.14 -2.23 -1.62
N ILE A 42 1.71 -1.51 -0.67
CA ILE A 42 1.70 -0.05 -0.59
C ILE A 42 3.10 0.48 -0.79
N PHE A 43 3.27 1.49 -1.64
CA PHE A 43 4.56 2.13 -1.95
C PHE A 43 4.60 3.56 -1.47
N ARG A 44 5.72 3.95 -0.84
CA ARG A 44 6.01 5.35 -0.51
C ARG A 44 7.52 5.60 -0.51
N GLY A 45 7.96 6.54 -1.33
CA GLY A 45 9.37 6.81 -1.53
C GLY A 45 10.11 5.55 -1.95
N ARG A 46 11.21 5.24 -1.28
CA ARG A 46 12.02 4.06 -1.56
C ARG A 46 11.58 2.81 -0.79
N LYS A 47 10.44 2.86 -0.09
CA LYS A 47 9.94 1.78 0.75
C LYS A 47 8.62 1.25 0.23
N PHE A 48 8.35 -0.01 0.51
CA PHE A 48 7.07 -0.63 0.29
C PHE A 48 6.69 -1.55 1.45
N TRP A 49 5.39 -1.74 1.65
CA TRP A 49 4.78 -2.59 2.67
C TRP A 49 3.96 -3.68 1.98
N ALA A 50 3.88 -4.86 2.57
CA ALA A 50 2.92 -5.89 2.20
C ALA A 50 1.94 -6.05 3.36
N LEU A 51 0.65 -6.08 3.03
CA LEU A 51 -0.45 -6.08 3.97
C LEU A 51 -1.31 -7.32 3.73
N ASN A 52 -1.77 -7.96 4.80
CA ASN A 52 -2.86 -8.94 4.75
C ASN A 52 -3.97 -8.42 5.67
N GLY A 53 -5.10 -8.00 5.09
CA GLY A 53 -6.13 -7.29 5.84
C GLY A 53 -5.56 -6.04 6.55
N TYR A 54 -5.63 -6.03 7.89
CA TYR A 54 -5.13 -4.93 8.74
C TYR A 54 -3.67 -5.10 9.15
N ASP A 55 -3.07 -6.26 8.89
CA ASP A 55 -1.73 -6.58 9.37
C ASP A 55 -0.66 -6.21 8.35
N ILE A 56 0.45 -5.67 8.83
CA ILE A 56 1.69 -5.52 8.05
C ILE A 56 2.48 -6.81 8.21
N LEU A 57 2.85 -7.44 7.09
CA LEU A 57 3.66 -8.66 7.14
C LEU A 57 5.02 -8.43 7.79
N GLU A 58 5.52 -9.43 8.50
CA GLU A 58 6.83 -9.40 9.12
C GLU A 58 7.95 -9.11 8.10
N GLY A 59 8.94 -8.30 8.50
CA GLY A 59 10.05 -7.90 7.64
C GLY A 59 9.76 -6.71 6.71
N TYR A 60 8.54 -6.16 6.75
CA TYR A 60 8.19 -4.90 6.09
C TYR A 60 8.29 -3.70 7.04
N PRO A 61 8.57 -2.49 6.53
CA PRO A 61 8.77 -2.15 5.12
C PRO A 61 10.12 -2.60 4.54
N ARG A 62 10.09 -2.96 3.26
CA ARG A 62 11.28 -3.29 2.46
C ARG A 62 11.64 -2.17 1.49
N LYS A 63 12.85 -2.21 0.93
CA LYS A 63 13.29 -1.21 -0.05
C LYS A 63 12.84 -1.62 -1.45
N ILE A 64 12.43 -0.67 -2.29
CA ILE A 64 12.09 -0.96 -3.69
C ILE A 64 13.26 -1.53 -4.49
N SER A 65 14.50 -1.30 -4.06
CA SER A 65 15.68 -1.97 -4.64
C SER A 65 15.63 -3.49 -4.52
N ASP A 66 14.93 -4.01 -3.52
CA ASP A 66 14.74 -5.45 -3.33
C ASP A 66 13.85 -6.07 -4.41
N LEU A 67 13.08 -5.24 -5.13
CA LEU A 67 12.30 -5.62 -6.31
C LEU A 67 13.10 -5.51 -7.61
N GLY A 68 14.39 -5.19 -7.55
CA GLY A 68 15.26 -5.04 -8.72
C GLY A 68 15.34 -3.64 -9.32
N PHE A 69 14.71 -2.63 -8.71
CA PHE A 69 14.85 -1.25 -9.17
C PHE A 69 16.26 -0.68 -8.90
N PRO A 70 16.84 0.09 -9.83
CA PRO A 70 18.10 0.81 -9.60
C PRO A 70 18.04 1.77 -8.40
N LYS A 71 19.18 2.02 -7.75
CA LYS A 71 19.26 2.85 -6.52
C LYS A 71 18.92 4.32 -6.75
N GLU A 72 18.92 4.76 -8.00
CA GLU A 72 18.58 6.09 -8.48
C GLU A 72 17.07 6.32 -8.45
N VAL A 73 16.27 5.26 -8.55
CA VAL A 73 14.80 5.33 -8.48
C VAL A 73 14.39 5.74 -7.06
N LYS A 74 13.71 6.88 -6.96
CA LYS A 74 13.36 7.48 -5.66
C LYS A 74 11.97 7.09 -5.15
N ARG A 75 11.06 6.76 -6.07
CA ARG A 75 9.68 6.32 -5.80
C ARG A 75 9.06 5.69 -7.04
N LEU A 76 7.98 4.93 -6.83
CA LEU A 76 7.07 4.48 -7.89
C LEU A 76 5.84 5.38 -7.86
N SER A 77 5.37 5.87 -9.01
CA SER A 77 4.20 6.77 -9.09
C SER A 77 2.88 6.06 -9.36
N ALA A 78 2.94 4.79 -9.80
CA ALA A 78 1.83 3.88 -10.01
C ALA A 78 2.37 2.44 -10.01
N ALA A 79 1.50 1.46 -9.76
CA ALA A 79 1.78 0.03 -9.80
C ALA A 79 0.50 -0.73 -10.14
#